data_AF-A0A6F8TJF9-F1
#
_entry.id   AF-A0A6F8TJF9-F1
#
_cell.length_a   1.000
_cell.length_b   1.000
_cell.length_c   1.000
_cell.angle_alpha   90.00
_cell.angle_beta   90.00
_cell.angle_gamma   90.00
#
_symmetry.space_group_name_H-M   'P 1'
#
loop_
_entity.id
_entity.type
_entity.pdbx_description
1 polymer ?
#
loop_
_entity_poly.entity_id
_entity_poly.type
_entity_poly.pdbx_seq_one_letter_code
_entity_poly.pdbx_strand_id
1 'polypeptide(L)' 'MNDVRNDDPNFNVMGNFDHGLTLALSKGRILKETLPLLATAGINLLEDPEKSRKLIFQPHISRFVF' A
#
# COMPACT_ATOMS: atom_id res chain seq x y z
N MET A 1 14.82 13.42 29.66
CA MET A 1 13.63 13.69 28.83
C MET A 1 13.23 12.36 28.21
N ASN A 2 12.22 11.69 28.77
CA ASN A 2 11.69 10.45 28.20
C ASN A 2 10.43 10.84 27.43
N ASP A 3 10.43 10.60 26.12
CA ASP A 3 9.33 10.95 25.23
C ASP A 3 8.04 10.20 25.63
N VAL A 4 7.11 10.96 26.22
CA VAL A 4 5.74 10.59 26.67
C VAL A 4 4.78 10.14 25.55
N ARG A 5 5.31 9.77 24.37
CA ARG A 5 4.48 9.40 23.21
C ARG A 5 4.05 7.93 23.19
N ASN A 6 4.35 7.15 24.23
CA ASN A 6 4.05 5.71 24.32
C ASN A 6 2.85 5.37 25.23
N ASP A 7 2.27 6.34 25.93
CA ASP A 7 1.16 6.11 26.89
C ASP A 7 -0.25 6.34 26.30
N ASP A 8 -0.36 6.66 25.01
CA ASP A 8 -1.65 6.84 24.35
C ASP A 8 -2.22 5.50 23.84
N PRO A 9 -3.19 4.86 24.51
CA PRO A 9 -3.82 3.61 24.05
C PRO A 9 -4.63 3.78 22.76
N ASN A 10 -4.85 5.03 22.34
CA ASN A 10 -5.52 5.41 21.10
C ASN A 10 -4.56 5.61 19.92
N PHE A 11 -3.28 5.23 20.04
CA PHE A 11 -2.37 5.19 18.88
C PHE A 11 -2.93 4.33 17.72
N ASN A 12 -3.77 3.35 18.05
CA ASN A 12 -4.48 2.47 17.12
C ASN A 12 -5.66 3.15 16.37
N VAL A 13 -6.02 4.40 16.70
CA VAL A 13 -7.16 5.10 16.08
C VAL A 13 -6.83 5.67 14.69
N MET A 14 -5.55 5.65 14.28
CA MET A 14 -5.13 5.95 12.91
C MET A 14 -4.77 4.65 12.16
N GLY A 15 -5.70 3.70 12.09
CA GLY A 15 -5.66 2.53 11.22
C GLY A 15 -4.44 1.62 11.41
N ASN A 16 -4.65 0.47 12.07
CA ASN A 16 -3.71 -0.64 12.04
C ASN A 16 -3.42 -1.11 10.60
N PHE A 17 -2.43 -0.47 9.95
CA PHE A 17 -1.70 -0.95 8.79
C PHE A 17 -0.41 -1.67 9.24
N ASP A 18 -0.47 -2.28 10.43
CA ASP A 18 0.58 -3.08 11.05
C ASP A 18 1.21 -4.03 10.01
N HIS A 19 2.43 -3.69 9.60
CA HIS A 19 3.35 -4.47 8.75
C HIS A 19 3.10 -4.49 7.23
N GLY A 20 2.53 -3.43 6.64
CA GLY A 20 2.42 -3.28 5.17
C GLY A 20 2.96 -1.94 4.65
N LEU A 21 3.51 -1.91 3.42
CA LEU A 21 3.83 -0.67 2.70
C LEU A 21 2.58 -0.17 1.98
N THR A 22 2.03 0.97 2.41
CA THR A 22 0.89 1.61 1.74
C THR A 22 1.38 2.63 0.71
N LEU A 23 1.01 2.44 -0.56
CA LEU A 23 1.37 3.31 -1.67
C LEU A 23 0.13 4.07 -2.17
N ALA A 24 0.13 5.40 -2.05
CA ALA A 24 -0.93 6.24 -2.60
C ALA A 24 -0.62 6.59 -4.06
N LEU A 25 -1.41 6.07 -5.01
CA LEU A 25 -1.23 6.30 -6.44
C LEU A 25 -2.49 6.94 -7.05
N SER A 26 -2.28 7.93 -7.92
CA SER A 26 -3.36 8.58 -8.67
C SER A 26 -3.75 7.76 -9.90
N LYS A 27 -5.07 7.63 -10.15
CA LYS A 27 -5.59 6.96 -11.36
C LYS A 27 -5.15 7.69 -12.64
N GLY A 28 -5.18 6.98 -13.77
CA GLY A 28 -4.80 7.50 -15.08
C GLY A 28 -3.36 7.16 -15.44
N ARG A 29 -2.58 8.17 -15.87
CA ARG A 29 -1.24 7.95 -16.44
C ARG A 29 -0.24 7.42 -15.40
N ILE A 30 -0.20 8.00 -14.19
CA ILE A 30 0.74 7.58 -13.14
C ILE A 30 0.56 6.11 -12.79
N LEU A 31 -0.69 5.64 -12.64
CA LEU A 31 -0.96 4.23 -12.34
C LEU A 31 -0.50 3.29 -13.47
N LYS A 32 -0.75 3.66 -14.73
CA LYS A 32 -0.33 2.86 -15.90
C LYS A 32 1.18 2.77 -16.05
N GLU A 33 1.89 3.86 -15.74
CA GLU A 33 3.36 3.90 -15.83
C GLU A 33 4.05 3.27 -14.61
N THR A 34 3.41 3.30 -13.44
CA THR A 34 3.95 2.66 -12.22
C THR A 34 3.67 1.16 -12.17
N LEU A 35 2.60 0.67 -12.78
CA LEU A 35 2.29 -0.75 -12.89
C LEU A 35 3.46 -1.65 -13.36
N PRO A 36 4.17 -1.36 -14.47
CA PRO A 36 5.32 -2.16 -14.89
C PRO A 36 6.51 -2.08 -13.90
N LEU A 37 6.68 -0.95 -13.22
CA LEU A 37 7.72 -0.78 -12.19
C LEU A 37 7.40 -1.64 -10.95
N LEU A 38 6.13 -1.64 -10.53
CA LEU A 38 5.63 -2.47 -9.44
C LEU A 38 5.74 -3.96 -9.78
N ALA A 39 5.40 -4.34 -11.02
CA ALA A 39 5.53 -5.73 -11.47
C ALA A 39 6.99 -6.23 -11.43
N THR A 40 7.96 -5.35 -11.72
CA THR A 40 9.40 -5.66 -11.59
C THR A 40 9.79 -5.95 -10.14
N ALA A 41 9.15 -5.28 -9.17
CA ALA A 41 9.29 -5.55 -7.75
C ALA A 41 8.44 -6.76 -7.27
N GLY A 42 7.76 -7.46 -8.17
CA GLY A 42 6.87 -8.60 -7.85
C GLY A 42 5.47 -8.19 -7.38
N ILE A 43 5.08 -6.92 -7.56
CA ILE A 43 3.79 -6.38 -7.11
C ILE A 43 2.83 -6.32 -8.30
N ASN A 44 1.81 -7.17 -8.31
CA ASN A 44 0.79 -7.22 -9.38
C ASN A 44 -0.61 -6.89 -8.84
N LEU A 45 -1.34 -6.03 -9.55
CA LEU A 45 -2.75 -5.77 -9.28
C LEU A 45 -3.61 -6.92 -9.80
N LEU A 46 -4.47 -7.46 -8.93
CA LEU A 46 -5.40 -8.55 -9.25
C LEU A 46 -6.67 -8.05 -9.95
N GLU A 47 -7.03 -6.78 -9.74
CA GLU A 47 -8.20 -6.14 -10.33
C GLU A 47 -7.82 -4.81 -10.97
N ASP A 48 -8.58 -4.38 -11.98
CA ASP A 48 -8.33 -3.13 -12.69
C ASP A 48 -8.85 -1.94 -11.86
N PRO A 49 -7.97 -1.09 -11.33
CA PRO A 49 -8.35 0.06 -10.51
C PRO A 49 -9.09 1.14 -11.30
N GLU A 50 -9.02 1.15 -12.64
CA GLU A 50 -9.82 2.06 -13.46
C GLU A 50 -11.29 1.64 -13.51
N LYS A 51 -11.58 0.34 -13.42
CA LYS A 51 -12.94 -0.20 -13.43
C LYS A 51 -13.56 -0.33 -12.04
N SER A 52 -12.75 -0.23 -10.99
CA SER A 52 -13.19 -0.42 -9.60
C SER A 52 -13.40 0.92 -8.87
N ARG A 53 -14.49 1.04 -8.12
CA ARG A 53 -14.81 2.21 -7.25
C ARG A 53 -14.11 2.14 -5.89
N LYS A 54 -13.30 1.11 -5.63
CA LYS A 54 -12.53 0.98 -4.39
C LYS A 54 -11.43 2.07 -4.35
N LEU A 55 -11.17 2.61 -3.16
CA LEU A 55 -10.02 3.51 -2.91
C LEU A 55 -8.77 2.75 -2.45
N ILE A 56 -8.95 1.57 -1.85
CA ILE A 56 -7.86 0.76 -1.30
C ILE A 56 -7.82 -0.55 -2.08
N PHE A 57 -6.64 -0.88 -2.60
CA PHE A 57 -6.38 -2.13 -3.31
C PHE A 57 -5.25 -2.86 -2.60
N GLN A 58 -5.41 -4.17 -2.45
CA GLN A 58 -4.35 -5.04 -1.96
C GLN A 58 -3.72 -5.73 -3.17
N PRO A 59 -2.54 -5.28 -3.63
CA PRO A 59 -1.83 -5.98 -4.69
C PRO A 59 -1.26 -7.29 -4.17
N HIS A 60 -1.13 -8.27 -5.06
CA HIS A 60 -0.40 -9.50 -4.76
C HIS A 60 1.11 -9.20 -4.80
N ILE A 61 1.83 -9.65 -3.78
CA ILE A 61 3.29 -9.50 -3.68
C ILE A 61 3.91 -10.89 -3.87
N SER A 62 4.50 -11.12 -5.03
CA SER A 62 5.38 -12.27 -5.26
C SER A 62 6.72 -12.01 -4.57
N ARG A 63 6.98 -12.73 -3.48
CA ARG A 63 8.29 -12.71 -2.82
C ARG A 63 9.34 -13.29 -3.78
N PHE A 64 10.26 -12.46 -4.23
CA PHE A 64 11.51 -12.93 -4.82
C PHE A 64 12.42 -13.46 -3.71
N VAL A 65 12.72 -14.75 -3.77
CA VAL A 65 13.77 -15.39 -2.95
C VAL A 65 14.92 -15.65 -3.90
N PHE A 66 16.06 -15.00 -3.67
CA PHE A 66 17.33 -15.23 -4.37
C PHE A 66 18.14 -16.31 -3.66
#